data_AF-A0A3C0JQI3-F1
#
_entry.id   AF-A0A3C0JQI3-F1
#
_cell.length_a   1.000
_cell.length_b   1.000
_cell.length_c   1.000
_cell.angle_alpha   90.00
_cell.angle_beta   90.00
_cell.angle_gamma   90.00
#
_symmetry.space_group_name_H-M   'P 1'
#
loop_
_entity.id
_entity.type
_entity.pdbx_description
1 polymer ?
#
loop_
_entity_poly.entity_id
_entity_poly.type
_entity_poly.pdbx_seq_one_letter_code
_entity_poly.pdbx_strand_id
1 'polypeptide(L)'
;MVANSSPQVSPAHSPRLRPGTKLVILTPFCLMILVLASCIGGDATPEPASDFQVNLFDGTSFRLSDQIGQRAVVLNFWLPSCPPCRAEMPDFEKSWQQ
;
A
#
# COMPACT_ATOMS: atom_id res chain seq x y z
N MET A 1 -29.63 59.96 -17.01
CA MET A 1 -28.47 59.56 -17.83
C MET A 1 -27.75 58.43 -17.12
N VAL A 2 -27.25 57.51 -17.92
CA VAL A 2 -26.81 56.13 -17.65
C VAL A 2 -25.57 56.05 -16.76
N ALA A 3 -25.47 54.99 -15.95
CA ALA A 3 -24.25 54.18 -15.83
C ALA A 3 -24.59 52.77 -15.28
N ASN A 4 -24.96 51.89 -16.20
CA ASN A 4 -25.04 50.44 -16.02
C ASN A 4 -23.62 49.87 -15.84
N SER A 5 -23.35 49.19 -14.74
CA SER A 5 -22.06 48.54 -14.45
C SER A 5 -22.22 47.03 -14.55
N SER A 6 -22.06 46.49 -15.76
CA SER A 6 -21.86 45.06 -15.97
C SER A 6 -20.35 44.73 -15.90
N PRO A 7 -19.94 43.65 -15.22
CA PRO A 7 -18.55 43.22 -15.20
C PRO A 7 -18.19 42.53 -16.52
N GLN A 8 -17.13 43.00 -17.18
CA GLN A 8 -16.63 42.42 -18.43
C GLN A 8 -15.90 41.09 -18.14
N VAL A 9 -16.50 39.98 -18.56
CA VAL A 9 -15.83 38.67 -18.62
C VAL A 9 -14.75 38.73 -19.71
N SER A 10 -13.48 38.59 -19.32
CA SER A 10 -12.36 38.49 -20.27
C SER A 10 -12.36 37.13 -20.97
N PRO A 11 -12.01 37.03 -22.27
CA PRO A 11 -12.01 35.76 -22.98
C PRO A 11 -10.84 34.88 -22.53
N ALA A 12 -11.14 33.62 -22.24
CA ALA A 12 -10.15 32.61 -21.90
C ALA A 12 -9.20 32.35 -23.08
N HIS A 13 -7.90 32.55 -22.86
CA HIS A 13 -6.86 32.20 -23.82
C HIS A 13 -6.75 30.67 -23.89
N SER A 14 -7.21 30.06 -24.98
CA SER A 14 -7.04 28.62 -25.20
C SER A 14 -5.57 28.30 -25.45
N PRO A 15 -4.91 27.46 -24.63
CA PRO A 15 -3.53 27.10 -24.87
C PRO A 15 -3.47 26.22 -26.12
N ARG A 16 -2.86 26.75 -27.20
CA ARG A 16 -2.55 25.95 -28.39
C ARG A 16 -1.43 24.96 -28.03
N LEU A 17 -1.80 23.69 -27.89
CA LEU A 17 -0.86 22.59 -27.67
C LEU A 17 0.03 22.40 -28.91
N ARG A 18 1.34 22.61 -28.77
CA ARG A 18 2.31 22.37 -29.85
C ARG A 18 2.45 20.84 -30.05
N PRO A 19 2.42 20.33 -31.30
CA PRO A 19 2.45 18.88 -31.56
C PRO A 19 3.70 18.17 -31.02
N GLY A 20 4.81 18.89 -30.80
CA GLY A 20 6.04 18.36 -30.21
C GLY A 20 6.01 18.12 -28.69
N THR A 21 5.06 18.71 -27.94
CA THR A 21 4.98 18.56 -26.48
C THR A 21 4.49 17.17 -26.07
N LYS A 22 3.73 16.49 -26.94
CA LYS A 22 3.26 15.12 -26.67
C LYS A 22 4.42 14.10 -26.69
N LEU A 23 5.41 14.28 -27.55
CA LEU A 23 6.53 13.33 -27.71
C LEU A 23 7.54 13.40 -26.55
N VAL A 24 7.73 14.59 -25.97
CA VAL A 24 8.70 14.83 -24.87
C VAL A 24 8.20 14.31 -23.52
N ILE A 25 6.89 14.17 -23.33
CA ILE A 25 6.28 13.67 -22.07
C ILE A 25 5.99 12.17 -22.15
N LEU A 26 5.54 11.67 -23.31
CA LEU A 26 5.19 10.26 -23.48
C LEU A 26 6.41 9.33 -23.46
N THR A 27 7.55 9.79 -23.96
CA THR A 27 8.78 8.98 -24.03
C THR A 27 9.41 8.69 -22.66
N PRO A 28 9.66 9.67 -21.76
CA PRO A 28 10.15 9.38 -20.41
C PRO A 28 9.12 8.67 -19.56
N PHE A 29 7.82 8.92 -19.77
CA PHE A 29 6.75 8.22 -19.04
C PHE A 29 6.67 6.73 -19.41
N CYS A 30 6.75 6.40 -20.71
CA CYS A 30 6.87 5.01 -21.16
C CYS A 30 8.16 4.36 -20.66
N LEU A 31 9.30 5.06 -20.69
CA LEU A 31 10.56 4.52 -20.18
C LEU A 31 10.50 4.25 -18.68
N MET A 32 9.92 5.17 -17.89
CA MET A 32 9.70 4.99 -16.45
C MET A 32 8.76 3.82 -16.17
N ILE A 33 7.69 3.66 -16.94
CA ILE A 33 6.78 2.51 -16.82
C ILE A 33 7.50 1.19 -17.16
N LEU A 34 8.32 1.16 -18.20
CA LEU A 34 9.12 -0.02 -18.59
C LEU A 34 10.16 -0.38 -17.52
N VAL A 35 10.77 0.62 -16.89
CA VAL A 35 11.70 0.42 -15.75
C VAL A 35 10.96 -0.13 -14.54
N LEU A 36 9.77 0.40 -14.20
CA LEU A 36 8.95 -0.10 -13.09
C LEU A 36 8.43 -1.53 -13.32
N ALA A 37 8.10 -1.89 -14.56
CA ALA A 37 7.65 -3.23 -14.92
C ALA A 37 8.76 -4.29 -14.82
N SER A 38 10.04 -3.90 -14.92
CA SER A 38 11.18 -4.82 -14.85
C SER A 38 11.47 -5.36 -13.45
N CYS A 39 10.85 -4.81 -12.40
CA CYS A 39 11.00 -5.28 -11.03
C CYS A 39 9.89 -6.27 -10.61
N ILE A 40 8.98 -6.65 -11.51
CA ILE A 40 7.93 -7.64 -11.22
C ILE A 40 8.52 -9.05 -11.44
N GLY A 41 9.51 -9.39 -10.63
CA GLY A 41 10.22 -10.66 -10.68
C GLY A 41 10.16 -11.34 -9.32
N GLY A 42 9.11 -12.14 -9.12
CA GLY A 42 8.94 -12.98 -7.93
C GLY A 42 8.35 -14.33 -8.34
N ASP A 43 9.13 -15.17 -9.01
CA ASP A 43 8.82 -16.59 -9.29
C ASP A 43 9.00 -17.44 -8.02
N ALA A 44 8.40 -17.01 -6.91
CA ALA A 44 8.26 -17.87 -5.75
C ALA A 44 6.93 -18.61 -5.90
N THR A 45 6.99 -19.92 -6.20
CA THR A 45 5.82 -20.79 -6.01
C THR A 45 5.37 -20.65 -4.56
N PRO A 46 4.09 -20.33 -4.28
CA PRO A 46 3.62 -20.23 -2.91
C PRO A 46 3.82 -21.55 -2.19
N GLU A 47 4.72 -21.58 -1.21
CA GLU A 47 4.89 -22.72 -0.33
C GLU A 47 4.18 -22.44 1.01
N PRO A 48 3.53 -23.47 1.60
CA PRO A 48 2.93 -23.32 2.91
C PRO A 48 4.01 -23.03 3.96
N ALA A 49 3.67 -22.19 4.94
CA ALA A 49 4.54 -21.96 6.09
C ALA A 49 4.80 -23.28 6.84
N SER A 50 6.03 -23.46 7.35
CA SER A 50 6.39 -24.64 8.13
C SER A 50 5.55 -24.75 9.40
N ASP A 51 5.04 -25.95 9.69
CA ASP A 51 4.27 -26.19 10.91
C ASP A 51 5.18 -26.09 12.14
N PHE A 52 4.63 -25.55 13.21
CA PHE A 52 5.31 -25.41 14.49
C PHE A 52 4.33 -25.52 15.64
N GLN A 53 4.86 -25.92 16.79
CA GLN A 53 4.12 -25.99 18.05
C GLN A 53 4.86 -25.21 19.13
N VAL A 54 4.14 -24.37 19.86
CA VAL A 54 4.67 -23.59 20.98
C VAL A 54 3.74 -23.68 22.19
N ASN A 55 4.33 -23.53 23.38
CA ASN A 55 3.57 -23.34 24.60
C ASN A 55 3.30 -21.85 24.79
N LEU A 56 2.05 -21.50 25.04
CA LEU A 56 1.62 -20.15 25.33
C LEU A 56 1.80 -19.83 26.82
N PHE A 57 1.68 -18.54 27.16
CA PHE A 57 1.87 -18.07 28.54
C PHE A 57 0.81 -18.58 29.53
N ASP A 58 -0.37 -18.99 29.03
CA ASP A 58 -1.44 -19.58 29.83
C ASP A 58 -1.28 -21.11 30.03
N GLY A 59 -0.20 -21.69 29.51
CA GLY A 59 0.08 -23.12 29.56
C GLY A 59 -0.61 -23.96 28.49
N THR A 60 -1.40 -23.34 27.60
CA THR A 60 -1.98 -24.02 26.45
C THR A 60 -0.95 -24.19 25.33
N SER A 61 -1.24 -25.08 24.38
CA SER A 61 -0.41 -25.27 23.20
C SER A 61 -1.05 -24.63 21.98
N PHE A 62 -0.22 -23.91 21.23
CA PHE A 62 -0.54 -23.39 19.91
C PHE A 62 0.16 -24.24 18.85
N ARG A 63 -0.56 -24.64 17.80
CA ARG A 63 0.00 -25.31 16.62
C ARG A 63 -0.52 -24.64 15.35
N LEU A 64 0.38 -24.31 14.41
CA LEU A 64 0.02 -23.56 13.20
C LEU A 64 -0.98 -24.33 12.33
N SER A 65 -0.77 -25.64 12.13
CA SER A 65 -1.65 -26.48 11.31
C SER A 65 -3.11 -26.44 11.75
N ASP A 66 -3.36 -26.22 13.04
CA ASP A 66 -4.71 -26.19 13.61
C ASP A 66 -5.42 -24.86 13.35
N GLN A 67 -4.70 -23.82 12.95
CA GLN A 67 -5.24 -22.48 12.67
C GLN A 67 -5.45 -22.22 11.17
N ILE A 68 -4.75 -22.96 10.30
CA ILE A 68 -4.83 -22.79 8.84
C ILE A 68 -6.27 -23.03 8.36
N GLY A 69 -6.79 -22.08 7.58
CA GLY A 69 -8.12 -22.15 6.98
C GLY A 69 -9.27 -21.67 7.89
N GLN A 70 -9.01 -21.41 9.17
CA GLN A 70 -10.01 -20.86 10.10
C GLN A 70 -9.95 -19.34 10.19
N ARG A 71 -8.74 -18.79 10.32
CA ARG A 71 -8.46 -17.35 10.42
C ARG A 71 -7.13 -17.01 9.76
N ALA A 72 -6.93 -15.74 9.42
CA ALA A 72 -5.62 -15.26 9.03
C ALA A 72 -4.67 -15.31 10.24
N VAL A 73 -3.45 -15.82 10.04
CA VAL A 73 -2.43 -15.91 11.08
C VAL A 73 -1.29 -14.96 10.74
N VAL A 74 -0.98 -14.05 11.66
CA VAL A 74 0.15 -13.12 11.56
C VAL A 74 1.17 -13.50 12.63
N LEU A 75 2.34 -13.98 12.21
CA LEU A 75 3.46 -14.28 13.13
C LEU A 75 4.37 -13.06 13.22
N ASN A 76 4.41 -12.43 14.39
CA ASN A 76 5.25 -11.28 14.66
C ASN A 76 6.39 -11.63 15.64
N PHE A 77 7.63 -11.29 15.28
CA PHE A 77 8.80 -11.44 16.14
C PHE A 77 9.20 -10.08 16.70
N TRP A 78 9.16 -9.93 18.02
CA TRP A 78 9.39 -8.65 18.69
C TRP A 78 10.14 -8.83 20.00
N LEU A 79 10.66 -7.72 20.55
CA LEU A 79 11.30 -7.68 21.85
C LEU A 79 10.53 -6.76 22.80
N PRO A 80 10.42 -7.09 24.11
CA PRO A 80 9.70 -6.28 25.10
C PRO A 80 10.15 -4.80 25.17
N SER A 81 11.43 -4.55 24.91
CA SER A 81 12.06 -3.24 24.99
C SER A 81 12.09 -2.49 23.65
N CYS A 82 11.37 -2.96 22.63
CA CYS A 82 11.31 -2.31 21.31
C CYS A 82 10.22 -1.21 21.30
N PRO A 83 10.57 0.10 21.22
CA PRO A 83 9.58 1.17 21.20
C PRO A 83 8.58 1.11 20.03
N PRO A 84 8.99 0.89 18.75
CA PRO A 84 8.03 0.82 17.66
C PRO A 84 7.12 -0.40 17.76
N CYS A 85 7.65 -1.57 18.17
CA CYS A 85 6.86 -2.78 18.35
C CYS A 85 5.72 -2.59 19.37
N ARG A 86 5.99 -1.89 20.48
CA ARG A 86 4.95 -1.56 21.47
C ARG A 86 3.90 -0.59 20.94
N ALA A 87 4.30 0.32 20.04
CA ALA A 87 3.37 1.27 19.43
C ALA A 87 2.39 0.57 18.47
N GLU A 88 2.81 -0.52 17.82
CA GLU A 88 1.99 -1.30 16.87
C GLU A 88 1.08 -2.33 17.54
N MET A 89 1.43 -2.81 18.74
CA MET A 89 0.72 -3.88 19.45
C MET A 89 -0.80 -3.66 19.63
N PRO A 90 -1.29 -2.43 19.95
CA PRO A 90 -2.72 -2.16 20.05
C PRO A 90 -3.49 -2.42 18.74
N ASP A 91 -2.87 -2.18 17.60
CA ASP A 91 -3.50 -2.39 16.29
C ASP A 91 -3.61 -3.88 15.96
N PHE A 92 -2.61 -4.68 16.36
CA PHE A 92 -2.69 -6.14 16.25
C PHE A 92 -3.79 -6.71 17.14
N GLU A 93 -3.90 -6.26 18.40
CA GLU A 93 -4.96 -6.72 19.32
C GLU A 93 -6.34 -6.38 18.76
N LYS A 94 -6.53 -5.13 18.28
CA LYS A 94 -7.78 -4.71 17.67
C LYS A 94 -8.14 -5.54 16.44
N SER A 95 -7.15 -5.97 15.66
CA SER A 95 -7.36 -6.80 14.47
C SER A 95 -7.66 -8.27 14.83
N TRP A 96 -7.08 -8.77 15.92
CA TRP A 96 -7.31 -10.13 16.41
C TRP A 96 -8.71 -10.34 17.02
N GLN A 97 -9.26 -9.31 17.65
CA GLN A 97 -10.58 -9.33 18.30
C GLN A 97 -11.76 -9.16 17.34
N GLN A 98 -11.51 -8.83 16.08
CA GLN A 98 -12.53 -8.71 15.03
C GLN A 98 -12.93 -10.09 14.50
#